data_AF-W8QU42-F1
#
_entry.id   AF-W8QU42-F1
#
_cell.length_a   1.000
_cell.length_b   1.000
_cell.length_c   1.000
_cell.angle_alpha   90.00
_cell.angle_beta   90.00
_cell.angle_gamma   90.00
#
_symmetry.space_group_name_H-M   'P 1'
#
loop_
_entity.id
_entity.type
_entity.pdbx_description
1 polymer ?
#
loop_
_entity_poly.entity_id
_entity_poly.type
_entity_poly.pdbx_seq_one_letter_code
_entity_poly.pdbx_strand_id
1 'polypeptide(L)'
;MTSLYDVSEMLKQARGDAKLSQEALASRAGVSRTTVARMETLAKGDMSVSALVRLLEAAGYDLKLVKAGHERTVEDVLNEQRSGSA
;
A
#
# COMPACT_ATOMS: atom_id res chain seq x y z
N MET A 1 -15.41 5.54 7.17
CA MET A 1 -14.71 4.39 7.76
C MET A 1 -14.15 3.61 6.60
N THR A 2 -12.84 3.40 6.54
CA THR A 2 -12.21 2.65 5.44
C THR A 2 -12.56 1.17 5.58
N SER A 3 -13.11 0.58 4.53
CA SER A 3 -13.40 -0.85 4.42
C SER A 3 -12.21 -1.60 3.81
N LEU A 4 -12.20 -2.94 3.91
CA LEU A 4 -11.21 -3.72 3.18
C LEU A 4 -11.31 -3.50 1.66
N TYR A 5 -12.51 -3.25 1.13
CA TYR A 5 -12.70 -2.96 -0.30
C TYR A 5 -11.94 -1.71 -0.73
N ASP A 6 -12.02 -0.65 0.07
CA ASP A 6 -11.26 0.57 -0.17
C ASP A 6 -9.75 0.27 -0.16
N VAL A 7 -9.27 -0.55 0.79
CA VAL A 7 -7.86 -0.97 0.84
C VAL A 7 -7.44 -1.75 -0.42
N SER A 8 -8.30 -2.61 -0.95
CA SER A 8 -8.01 -3.37 -2.18
C SER A 8 -7.87 -2.48 -3.41
N GLU A 9 -8.72 -1.45 -3.53
CA GLU A 9 -8.63 -0.47 -4.62
C GLU A 9 -7.43 0.47 -4.44
N MET A 10 -7.11 0.87 -3.20
CA MET A 10 -5.88 1.64 -2.90
C MET A 10 -4.62 0.87 -3.30
N LEU A 11 -4.56 -0.44 -3.02
CA LEU A 11 -3.43 -1.28 -3.41
C LEU A 11 -3.31 -1.37 -4.95
N LYS A 12 -4.44 -1.54 -5.63
CA LYS A 12 -4.50 -1.60 -7.10
C LYS A 12 -4.07 -0.28 -7.74
N GLN A 13 -4.46 0.85 -7.14
CA GLN A 13 -4.03 2.18 -7.54
C GLN A 13 -2.52 2.37 -7.35
N ALA A 14 -1.99 2.04 -6.16
CA ALA A 14 -0.56 2.11 -5.87
C ALA A 14 0.27 1.29 -6.86
N ARG A 15 -0.19 0.09 -7.23
CA ARG A 15 0.44 -0.71 -8.29
C ARG A 15 0.40 -0.02 -9.66
N GLY A 16 -0.74 0.57 -10.01
CA GLY A 16 -0.95 1.30 -11.25
C GLY A 16 -0.03 2.53 -11.37
N ASP A 17 0.09 3.30 -10.29
CA ASP A 17 0.96 4.48 -10.20
C ASP A 17 2.44 4.08 -10.33
N ALA A 18 2.83 2.94 -9.75
CA ALA A 18 4.15 2.35 -9.92
C ALA A 18 4.38 1.71 -11.32
N LYS A 19 3.35 1.68 -12.19
CA LYS A 19 3.35 1.07 -13.53
C LYS A 19 3.75 -0.41 -13.53
N LEU A 20 3.32 -1.14 -12.51
CA LEU A 20 3.64 -2.57 -12.36
C LEU A 20 2.49 -3.47 -12.79
N SER A 21 2.81 -4.61 -13.40
CA SER A 21 1.89 -5.73 -13.50
C SER A 21 1.74 -6.42 -12.12
N GLN A 22 0.69 -7.22 -11.94
CA GLN A 22 0.54 -8.02 -10.71
C GLN A 22 1.73 -8.96 -10.49
N GLU A 23 2.29 -9.53 -11.56
CA GLU A 23 3.47 -10.40 -11.50
C GLU A 23 4.71 -9.62 -11.05
N ALA A 24 4.94 -8.43 -11.61
CA ALA A 24 6.09 -7.60 -11.27
C ALA A 24 6.02 -7.14 -9.81
N LEU A 25 4.84 -6.73 -9.33
CA LEU A 25 4.64 -6.37 -7.93
C LEU A 25 4.85 -7.56 -7.00
N ALA A 26 4.30 -8.72 -7.36
CA ALA A 26 4.43 -9.95 -6.58
C ALA A 26 5.90 -10.35 -6.39
N SER A 27 6.67 -10.33 -7.48
CA SER A 27 8.10 -10.62 -7.49
C SER A 27 8.88 -9.66 -6.58
N ARG A 28 8.63 -8.35 -6.68
CA ARG A 28 9.26 -7.34 -5.80
C ARG A 28 8.92 -7.52 -4.33
N ALA A 29 7.67 -7.89 -4.02
CA ALA A 29 7.20 -8.08 -2.65
C ALA A 29 7.51 -9.46 -2.06
N GLY A 30 8.11 -10.38 -2.84
CA GLY A 30 8.39 -11.75 -2.40
C GLY A 30 7.13 -12.56 -2.10
N VAL A 31 6.05 -12.36 -2.87
CA VAL A 31 4.78 -13.11 -2.75
C VAL A 31 4.37 -13.71 -4.09
N SER A 32 3.37 -14.60 -4.09
CA SER A 32 2.84 -15.15 -5.35
C SER A 32 1.96 -14.12 -6.07
N ARG A 33 1.89 -14.16 -7.41
CA ARG A 33 0.92 -13.37 -8.18
C ARG A 33 -0.53 -13.59 -7.72
N THR A 34 -0.89 -14.83 -7.35
CA THR A 34 -2.23 -15.12 -6.84
C THR A 34 -2.54 -14.42 -5.53
N THR A 35 -1.53 -14.15 -4.69
CA THR A 35 -1.66 -13.33 -3.49
C THR A 35 -2.06 -11.90 -3.87
N VAL A 36 -1.37 -11.29 -4.85
CA VAL A 36 -1.69 -9.94 -5.33
C VAL A 36 -3.11 -9.88 -5.90
N ALA A 37 -3.46 -10.81 -6.79
CA ALA A 37 -4.79 -10.85 -7.37
C ALA A 37 -5.89 -10.99 -6.30
N ARG A 38 -5.68 -11.85 -5.29
CA ARG A 38 -6.63 -12.00 -4.17
C ARG A 38 -6.76 -10.73 -3.36
N MET A 39 -5.66 -10.03 -3.10
CA MET A 39 -5.66 -8.79 -2.31
C MET A 39 -6.31 -7.63 -3.06
N GLU A 40 -6.17 -7.55 -4.38
CA GLU A 40 -6.84 -6.54 -5.21
C GLU A 40 -8.32 -6.83 -5.49
N THR A 41 -8.81 -8.05 -5.21
CA THR A 41 -10.20 -8.47 -5.50
C THR A 41 -11.00 -8.88 -4.27
N LEU A 42 -10.36 -8.94 -3.10
CA LEU A 42 -10.97 -9.44 -1.85
C LEU A 42 -11.60 -10.82 -1.96
N ALA A 43 -11.05 -11.69 -2.80
CA ALA A 43 -11.67 -12.98 -3.14
C ALA A 43 -11.89 -13.96 -1.95
N LYS A 44 -11.38 -13.67 -0.75
CA LYS A 44 -11.59 -14.46 0.48
C LYS A 44 -12.32 -13.72 1.60
N GLY A 45 -12.65 -12.44 1.41
CA GLY A 45 -13.19 -11.59 2.48
C GLY A 45 -12.19 -11.25 3.59
N ASP A 46 -10.93 -11.70 3.49
CA ASP A 46 -9.84 -11.40 4.40
C ASP A 46 -8.60 -10.89 3.65
N MET A 47 -7.72 -10.20 4.38
CA MET A 47 -6.50 -9.61 3.84
C MET A 47 -5.34 -9.81 4.83
N SER A 48 -4.22 -10.37 4.36
CA SER A 48 -3.00 -10.48 5.16
C SER A 48 -2.33 -9.11 5.31
N VAL A 49 -2.24 -8.61 6.53
CA VAL A 49 -1.54 -7.34 6.84
C VAL A 49 -0.06 -7.42 6.49
N SER A 50 0.61 -8.55 6.74
CA SER A 50 2.03 -8.72 6.37
C SER A 50 2.25 -8.67 4.87
N ALA A 51 1.33 -9.22 4.07
CA ALA A 51 1.43 -9.13 2.62
C ALA A 51 1.12 -7.71 2.14
N LEU A 52 0.14 -7.03 2.76
CA LEU A 52 -0.20 -5.64 2.45
C LEU A 52 1.01 -4.71 2.62
N VAL A 53 1.70 -4.79 3.77
CA VAL A 53 2.89 -3.96 4.04
C VAL A 53 3.95 -4.17 2.96
N ARG A 54 4.32 -5.41 2.65
CA ARG A 54 5.34 -5.71 1.61
C ARG A 54 4.93 -5.23 0.22
N LEU A 55 3.66 -5.32 -0.12
CA LEU A 55 3.15 -4.88 -1.42
C LEU A 55 3.16 -3.35 -1.54
N LEU A 56 2.84 -2.63 -0.47
CA LEU A 56 2.95 -1.17 -0.43
C LEU A 56 4.41 -0.73 -0.58
N GLU A 57 5.32 -1.33 0.18
CA GLU A 57 6.77 -1.06 0.08
C GLU A 57 7.29 -1.33 -1.35
N ALA A 58 6.92 -2.48 -1.93
CA ALA A 58 7.31 -2.85 -3.30
C ALA A 58 6.72 -1.93 -4.39
N ALA A 59 5.61 -1.25 -4.09
CA ALA A 59 5.00 -0.22 -4.93
C ALA A 59 5.57 1.19 -4.65
N GLY A 60 6.47 1.35 -3.67
CA GLY A 60 7.10 2.63 -3.33
C GLY A 60 6.31 3.46 -2.30
N TYR A 61 5.45 2.83 -1.50
CA TYR A 61 4.67 3.49 -0.46
C TYR A 61 5.08 3.00 0.94
N ASP A 62 5.18 3.93 1.88
CA ASP A 62 5.29 3.63 3.31
C ASP A 62 3.90 3.61 3.96
N LEU A 63 3.68 2.68 4.90
CA LEU A 63 2.46 2.66 5.72
C LEU A 63 2.68 3.45 7.01
N LYS A 64 1.87 4.50 7.22
CA LYS A 64 1.90 5.33 8.44
C LYS A 64 0.52 5.42 9.06
N LEU A 65 0.48 5.49 10.39
CA LEU A 65 -0.75 5.77 11.13
C LEU A 65 -0.99 7.28 11.16
N VAL A 66 -2.19 7.70 10.80
CA VAL A 66 -2.66 9.09 10.87
C VAL A 66 -3.97 9.16 11.64
N LYS A 67 -4.17 10.25 12.40
CA LYS A 67 -5.44 10.45 13.12
C LYS A 67 -6.57 10.66 12.12
N ALA A 68 -7.75 10.13 12.41
CA ALA A 68 -8.93 10.38 11.60
C ALA A 68 -9.24 11.90 11.57
N GLY A 69 -9.48 12.44 10.37
CA GLY A 69 -9.68 13.88 10.18
C GLY A 69 -8.39 14.71 10.16
N HIS A 70 -7.22 14.08 10.19
CA HIS A 70 -5.94 14.77 10.01
C HIS A 70 -5.78 15.21 8.54
N GLU A 71 -5.79 16.52 8.30
CA GLU A 71 -5.33 17.08 7.04
C GLU A 71 -3.82 17.26 7.08
N ARG A 72 -3.15 16.95 5.97
CA ARG A 72 -1.69 17.09 5.87
C ARG A 72 -1.30 18.55 6.11
N THR A 73 -0.55 18.77 7.17
CA THR A 73 -0.05 20.08 7.58
C THR A 73 1.34 20.36 7.01
N VAL A 74 1.75 21.62 7.04
CA VAL A 74 3.13 22.02 6.69
C VAL A 74 4.14 21.31 7.60
N GLU A 75 3.80 21.08 8.86
CA GLU A 75 4.66 20.39 9.83
C GLU A 75 4.89 18.92 9.44
N ASP A 76 3.87 18.23 8.94
CA ASP A 76 4.01 16.86 8.42
C ASP A 76 5.01 16.80 7.27
N VAL A 77 4.93 17.75 6.33
CA VAL A 77 5.84 17.85 5.18
C VAL A 77 7.28 18.06 5.64
N LEU A 78 7.50 18.97 6.60
CA LEU A 78 8.84 19.25 7.12
C LEU A 78 9.44 18.04 7.85
N ASN A 79 8.63 17.29 8.59
CA ASN A 79 9.06 16.09 9.29
C ASN A 79 9.42 14.94 8.32
N GLU A 80 8.68 14.78 7.23
CA GLU A 80 8.98 13.81 6.17
C GLU A 80 10.32 14.11 5.50
N GLN A 81 10.60 15.37 5.16
CA GLN A 81 11.86 15.78 4.53
C GLN A 81 13.07 15.56 5.43
N ARG A 82 12.93 15.84 6.73
CA ARG A 82 14.00 15.59 7.72
C ARG A 82 14.30 14.11 7.89
N SER A 83 13.27 13.27 7.82
CA SER A 83 13.40 11.82 8.04
C SER A 83 13.89 11.06 6.80
N GLY A 84 13.59 11.55 5.59
CA GLY A 84 14.04 10.95 4.32
C GLY A 84 15.46 11.36 3.88
N SER A 85 16.19 12.10 4.71
CA SER A 85 17.56 12.59 4.44
C SER A 85 18.66 11.75 5.12
N ALA A 86 18.35 10.53 5.55
CA ALA A 86 19.28 9.62 6.24
C ALA A 86 19.67 8.42 5.37
#